data_AF-A0A7J9W4T0-F1
#
_entry.id   AF-A0A7J9W4T0-F1
#
_cell.length_a   1.000
_cell.length_b   1.000
_cell.length_c   1.000
_cell.angle_alpha   90.00
_cell.angle_beta   90.00
_cell.angle_gamma   90.00
#
_symmetry.space_group_name_H-M   'P 1'
#
loop_
_entity.id
_entity.type
_entity.pdbx_description
1 polymer ?
#
loop_
_entity_poly.entity_id
_entity_poly.type
_entity_poly.pdbx_seq_one_letter_code
_entity_poly.pdbx_strand_id
1 'polypeptide(L)'
;MIDGYDRGRLFNLALLASALADQGKVEEACEAGSAALRIAGDARSVRTVAYLADLSHRLTPFRTQPAVGRLNEQMRAADVPVQ
;
A
#
# COMPACT_ATOMS: atom_id res chain seq x y z
N MET A 1 -11.84 -7.10 14.14
CA MET A 1 -10.96 -6.17 14.88
C MET A 1 -9.54 -6.60 14.59
N ILE A 2 -8.71 -5.73 13.99
CA ILE A 2 -7.28 -6.02 13.78
C ILE A 2 -6.61 -6.14 15.15
N ASP A 3 -5.97 -7.28 15.41
CA ASP A 3 -5.17 -7.48 16.61
C ASP A 3 -3.83 -6.70 16.51
N GLY A 4 -3.14 -6.50 17.64
CA GLY A 4 -1.87 -5.79 17.70
C GLY A 4 -0.80 -6.35 16.76
N TYR A 5 -0.79 -7.68 16.58
CA TYR A 5 0.09 -8.35 15.62
C TYR A 5 -0.16 -7.92 14.17
N ASP A 6 -1.42 -7.94 13.74
CA ASP A 6 -1.82 -7.56 12.37
C ASP A 6 -1.52 -6.08 12.10
N ARG A 7 -1.68 -5.21 13.10
CA ARG A 7 -1.31 -3.80 12.98
C ARG A 7 0.19 -3.63 12.77
N GLY A 8 1.01 -4.34 13.55
CA GLY A 8 2.47 -4.32 13.40
C GLY A 8 2.91 -4.88 12.04
N ARG A 9 2.29 -5.97 11.60
CA ARG A 9 2.58 -6.58 10.29
C ARG A 9 2.19 -5.67 9.14
N LEU A 10 1.03 -5.03 9.20
CA LEU A 10 0.60 -4.02 8.22
C LEU A 10 1.59 -2.88 8.12
N PHE A 11 2.01 -2.32 9.26
CA PHE A 11 2.99 -1.23 9.28
C PHE A 11 4.30 -1.63 8.60
N ASN A 12 4.83 -2.81 8.93
CA ASN A 12 6.07 -3.30 8.31
C ASN A 12 5.93 -3.54 6.81
N LEU A 13 4.77 -4.03 6.34
CA LEU A 13 4.52 -4.22 4.92
C LEU A 13 4.42 -2.90 4.15
N ALA A 14 3.75 -1.90 4.73
CA ALA A 14 3.68 -0.58 4.11
C ALA A 14 5.06 0.09 4.06
N LEU A 15 5.85 -0.02 5.13
CA LEU A 15 7.24 0.47 5.17
C LEU A 15 8.12 -0.24 4.12
N LEU A 16 8.02 -1.56 4.01
CA LEU A 16 8.74 -2.35 3.01
C LEU A 16 8.34 -1.92 1.60
N ALA A 17 7.04 -1.78 1.33
CA ALA A 17 6.55 -1.35 0.03
C ALA A 17 7.11 0.02 -0.38
N SER A 18 7.12 0.99 0.52
CA SER A 18 7.70 2.31 0.25
C SER A 18 9.21 2.24 -0.03
N ALA A 19 9.96 1.46 0.74
CA ALA A 19 11.40 1.28 0.51
C ALA A 19 11.70 0.57 -0.82
N LEU A 20 10.86 -0.37 -1.25
CA LEU A 20 10.97 -1.04 -2.55
C LEU A 20 10.64 -0.08 -3.70
N ALA A 21 9.61 0.75 -3.53
CA ALA A 21 9.23 1.78 -4.51
C ALA A 21 10.37 2.79 -4.72
N ASP A 22 11.00 3.25 -3.64
CA ASP A 22 12.15 4.17 -3.69
C ASP A 22 13.36 3.56 -4.42
N GLN A 23 13.51 2.23 -4.37
CA GLN A 23 14.54 1.49 -5.10
C GLN A 23 14.15 1.14 -6.55
N GLY A 24 12.96 1.53 -7.00
CA GLY A 24 12.43 1.19 -8.32
C GLY A 24 12.01 -0.28 -8.49
N LYS A 25 11.91 -1.04 -7.38
CA LYS A 25 11.41 -2.42 -7.36
C LYS A 25 9.89 -2.44 -7.34
N VAL A 26 9.29 -1.96 -8.44
CA VAL A 26 7.86 -1.62 -8.51
C VAL A 26 6.94 -2.83 -8.29
N GLU A 27 7.23 -3.97 -8.92
CA GLU A 27 6.42 -5.18 -8.76
C GLU A 27 6.39 -5.64 -7.28
N GLU A 28 7.57 -5.77 -6.64
CA GLU A 28 7.70 -6.16 -5.24
C GLU A 28 7.01 -5.15 -4.30
N ALA A 29 7.14 -3.85 -4.60
CA ALA A 29 6.46 -2.79 -3.86
C ALA A 29 4.93 -2.95 -3.94
N CYS A 30 4.40 -3.24 -5.12
CA CYS A 30 2.96 -3.44 -5.31
C CYS A 30 2.45 -4.71 -4.62
N GLU A 31 3.23 -5.79 -4.61
CA GLU A 31 2.89 -7.01 -3.87
C GLU A 31 2.83 -6.77 -2.35
N ALA A 32 3.83 -6.10 -1.80
CA ALA A 32 3.88 -5.75 -0.38
C ALA A 32 2.73 -4.78 -0.01
N GLY A 33 2.45 -3.78 -0.85
CA GLY A 33 1.33 -2.85 -0.67
C GLY A 33 -0.03 -3.56 -0.70
N SER A 34 -0.23 -4.48 -1.65
CA SER A 34 -1.45 -5.29 -1.74
C SER A 34 -1.62 -6.17 -0.49
N ALA A 35 -0.52 -6.73 0.03
CA ALA A 35 -0.55 -7.51 1.27
C ALA A 35 -0.92 -6.65 2.49
N ALA A 36 -0.39 -5.43 2.58
CA ALA A 36 -0.76 -4.47 3.62
C ALA A 36 -2.26 -4.12 3.54
N LEU A 37 -2.79 -3.90 2.34
CA LEU A 37 -4.20 -3.59 2.10
C LEU A 37 -5.13 -4.73 2.52
N ARG A 38 -4.76 -5.99 2.24
CA ARG A 38 -5.52 -7.17 2.68
C ARG A 38 -5.62 -7.27 4.21
N ILE A 39 -4.54 -6.92 4.92
CA ILE A 39 -4.54 -6.91 6.38
C ILE A 39 -5.35 -5.73 6.90
N ALA A 40 -5.29 -4.58 6.22
CA ALA A 40 -6.06 -3.40 6.59
C ALA A 40 -7.56 -3.71 6.64
N GLY A 41 -8.09 -4.51 5.70
CA GLY A 41 -9.50 -4.87 5.65
C GLY A 41 -10.40 -3.63 5.78
N ASP A 42 -11.47 -3.72 6.59
CA ASP A 42 -12.35 -2.59 6.95
C ASP A 42 -11.77 -1.68 8.04
N ALA A 43 -10.54 -1.91 8.50
CA ALA A 43 -9.94 -1.08 9.52
C ALA A 43 -9.62 0.30 8.92
N ARG A 44 -10.59 1.21 9.03
CA ARG A 44 -10.53 2.65 8.70
C ARG A 44 -9.55 3.41 9.60
N SER A 45 -8.35 2.89 9.77
CA SER A 45 -7.27 3.49 10.51
C SER A 45 -6.66 4.62 9.67
N VAL A 46 -6.79 5.84 10.15
CA VAL A 46 -6.22 7.05 9.52
C VAL A 46 -4.73 6.85 9.18
N ARG A 47 -3.97 6.22 10.09
CA ARG A 47 -2.55 5.97 9.90
C ARG A 47 -2.26 4.98 8.77
N THR A 48 -3.08 3.93 8.66
CA THR A 48 -2.96 2.94 7.59
C THR A 48 -3.21 3.57 6.23
N VAL A 49 -4.28 4.38 6.13
CA VAL A 49 -4.60 5.12 4.92
C VAL A 49 -3.45 6.06 4.53
N ALA A 50 -2.85 6.75 5.50
CA ALA A 50 -1.73 7.64 5.24
C ALA A 50 -0.49 6.91 4.66
N TYR A 51 -0.14 5.73 5.17
CA TYR A 51 1.00 4.97 4.63
C TYR A 51 0.74 4.47 3.20
N LEU A 52 -0.48 4.02 2.92
CA LEU A 52 -0.84 3.51 1.59
C LEU A 52 -0.96 4.66 0.57
N ALA A 53 -1.44 5.83 1.00
CA ALA A 53 -1.45 7.03 0.18
C ALA A 53 -0.02 7.51 -0.15
N ASP A 54 0.88 7.50 0.83
CA ASP A 54 2.31 7.79 0.62
C ASP A 54 2.95 6.81 -0.38
N LEU A 55 2.65 5.52 -0.26
CA LEU A 55 3.08 4.52 -1.23
C LEU A 55 2.57 4.83 -2.64
N SER A 56 1.28 5.16 -2.80
CA SER A 56 0.70 5.54 -4.10
C SER A 56 1.43 6.75 -4.69
N HIS A 57 1.73 7.76 -3.87
CA HIS A 57 2.49 8.93 -4.29
C HIS A 57 3.89 8.56 -4.80
N ARG A 58 4.63 7.69 -4.08
CA ARG A 58 5.95 7.20 -4.50
C ARG A 58 5.92 6.41 -5.80
N LEU A 59 4.80 5.74 -6.10
CA LEU A 59 4.62 4.97 -7.33
C LEU A 59 4.17 5.81 -8.53
N THR A 60 3.87 7.11 -8.35
CA THR A 60 3.48 8.04 -9.43
C THR A 60 4.43 8.04 -10.65
N PRO A 61 5.78 8.00 -10.48
CA PRO A 61 6.71 7.89 -11.61
C PRO A 61 6.52 6.62 -12.43
N PHE A 62 5.98 5.56 -11.83
CA PHE A 62 5.79 4.23 -12.42
C PHE A 62 4.34 3.92 -12.78
N ARG A 63 3.46 4.92 -12.82
CA ARG A 63 2.00 4.78 -13.04
C ARG A 63 1.59 4.01 -14.30
N THR A 64 2.47 3.91 -15.30
CA THR A 64 2.22 3.16 -16.54
C THR A 64 2.45 1.66 -16.39
N GLN A 65 3.04 1.22 -15.28
CA GLN A 65 3.26 -0.20 -15.01
C GLN A 65 1.95 -0.87 -14.57
N PRO A 66 1.62 -2.06 -15.12
CA PRO A 66 0.37 -2.76 -14.80
C PRO A 66 0.18 -3.06 -13.31
N ALA A 67 1.27 -3.36 -12.57
CA ALA A 67 1.20 -3.59 -11.14
C ALA A 67 0.71 -2.36 -10.35
N VAL A 68 1.15 -1.16 -10.72
CA VAL A 68 0.71 0.09 -10.09
C VAL A 68 -0.78 0.34 -10.36
N GLY A 69 -1.23 0.11 -11.60
CA GLY A 69 -2.65 0.20 -11.95
C GLY A 69 -3.53 -0.71 -11.08
N ARG A 70 -3.16 -1.99 -10.98
CA ARG A 70 -3.88 -2.97 -10.15
C ARG A 70 -3.88 -2.60 -8.66
N LEU A 71 -2.77 -2.11 -8.14
CA LEU A 71 -2.69 -1.67 -6.75
C LEU A 71 -3.59 -0.44 -6.51
N ASN A 72 -3.56 0.54 -7.40
CA ASN A 72 -4.37 1.73 -7.29
C ASN A 72 -5.88 1.42 -7.35
N GLU A 73 -6.29 0.45 -8.17
CA GLU A 73 -7.67 -0.05 -8.19
C GLU A 73 -8.08 -0.64 -6.84
N GLN A 74 -7.23 -1.47 -6.24
CA GLN A 74 -7.48 -2.03 -4.91
C GLN A 74 -7.55 -0.94 -3.84
N MET A 75 -6.64 0.04 -3.87
CA MET A 75 -6.63 1.18 -2.95
C MET A 75 -7.92 2.00 -3.06
N ARG A 76 -8.40 2.29 -4.28
CA ARG A 76 -9.68 2.98 -4.50
C ARG A 76 -10.86 2.19 -3.92
N ALA A 77 -10.88 0.87 -4.09
CA ALA A 77 -11.90 0.01 -3.49
C ALA A 77 -11.89 0.02 -1.95
N ALA A 78 -10.74 0.33 -1.35
CA ALA A 78 -10.53 0.45 0.09
C ALA A 78 -10.62 1.90 0.62
N ASP A 79 -11.11 2.86 -0.18
CA ASP A 79 -11.21 4.28 0.18
C ASP A 79 -9.83 4.92 0.53
N VAL A 80 -8.76 4.41 -0.07
CA VAL A 80 -7.42 4.99 0.04
C VAL A 80 -7.20 5.95 -1.14
N PRO A 81 -6.79 7.20 -0.89
CA PRO A 81 -6.53 8.15 -1.97
C PRO A 81 -5.29 7.71 -2.77
N VAL A 82 -5.41 7.79 -4.10
CA VAL A 82 -4.35 7.46 -5.05
C VAL A 82 -4.05 8.67 -5.94
N GLN A 83 -2.80 8.79 -6.39
CA GLN A 83 -2.35 9.85 -7.30
C GLN A 83 -2.50 9.47 -8.78
#